data_AF-A0A924RRY3-F1
#
_entry.id   AF-A0A924RRY3-F1
#
_cell.length_a   1.000
_cell.length_b   1.000
_cell.length_c   1.000
_cell.angle_alpha   90.00
_cell.angle_beta   90.00
_cell.angle_gamma   90.00
#
_symmetry.space_group_name_H-M   'P 1'
#
loop_
_entity.id
_entity.type
_entity.pdbx_description
1 polymer ?
#
loop_
_entity_poly.entity_id
_entity_poly.type
_entity_poly.pdbx_seq_one_letter_code
_entity_poly.pdbx_strand_id
1 'polypeptide(L)' 'MTCIKRKVSGGFRSDAGGETFCRIRSYISTLKKQGLNVWHGLVSIFSGNILMPDFSR' A
#
# COMPACT_ATOMS: atom_id res chain seq x y z
N MET A 1 7.82 8.51 -26.09
CA MET A 1 7.50 8.45 -24.64
C MET A 1 8.00 7.11 -24.13
N THR A 2 9.08 7.10 -23.37
CA THR A 2 9.85 5.87 -23.07
C THR A 2 9.16 5.09 -21.96
N CYS A 3 8.63 3.92 -22.27
CA CYS A 3 8.16 2.96 -21.26
C CYS A 3 9.38 2.39 -20.53
N ILE A 4 9.86 3.09 -19.51
CA ILE A 4 10.87 2.52 -18.60
C ILE A 4 10.14 1.41 -17.84
N LYS A 5 10.37 0.17 -18.25
CA LYS A 5 9.98 -1.01 -17.48
C LYS A 5 10.84 -0.96 -16.22
N ARG A 6 10.40 -0.18 -15.22
CA ARG A 6 11.12 0.01 -13.96
C ARG A 6 11.40 -1.38 -13.42
N LYS A 7 12.68 -1.76 -13.38
CA LYS A 7 13.13 -3.01 -12.81
C LYS A 7 12.72 -3.00 -11.34
N VAL A 8 11.59 -3.61 -11.03
CA VAL A 8 11.20 -3.90 -9.65
C VAL A 8 12.11 -5.04 -9.23
N SER A 9 13.32 -4.69 -8.82
CA SER A 9 14.38 -5.64 -8.52
C SER A 9 13.94 -6.53 -7.34
N GLY A 10 13.81 -7.83 -7.60
CA GLY A 10 13.82 -8.88 -6.58
C GLY A 10 12.54 -9.13 -5.75
N GLY A 11 11.63 -8.16 -5.61
CA GLY A 11 10.54 -8.23 -4.61
C GLY A 11 9.47 -9.32 -4.80
N PHE A 12 9.40 -9.97 -5.97
CA PHE A 12 8.42 -11.03 -6.26
C PHE A 12 9.04 -12.42 -6.43
N ARG A 13 10.32 -12.60 -6.04
CA ARG A 13 11.02 -13.89 -6.16
C ARG A 13 10.81 -14.82 -4.96
N SER A 14 10.03 -14.38 -3.97
CA SER A 14 9.72 -15.14 -2.76
C SER A 14 8.30 -14.81 -2.32
N ASP A 15 7.57 -15.80 -1.82
CA ASP A 15 6.20 -15.64 -1.32
C ASP A 15 6.07 -14.52 -0.28
N ALA A 16 7.06 -14.40 0.62
CA ALA A 16 7.12 -13.33 1.62
C ALA A 16 7.18 -11.92 1.00
N GLY A 17 7.90 -11.76 -0.12
CA GLY A 17 7.96 -10.49 -0.85
C GLY A 17 6.65 -10.16 -1.55
N GLY A 18 6.00 -11.20 -2.12
CA GLY A 18 4.66 -11.10 -2.69
C GLY A 18 3.61 -10.70 -1.64
N GLU A 19 3.62 -11.33 -0.47
CA GLU A 19 2.71 -11.02 0.63
C GLU A 19 2.90 -9.59 1.13
N THR A 20 4.15 -9.17 1.33
CA THR A 20 4.48 -7.80 1.75
C THR A 20 3.97 -6.79 0.72
N PHE A 21 4.18 -7.04 -0.57
CA PHE A 21 3.67 -6.19 -1.64
C PHE A 21 2.13 -6.13 -1.63
N CYS A 22 1.47 -7.29 -1.55
CA CYS A 22 0.02 -7.39 -1.49
C CYS A 22 -0.55 -6.62 -0.30
N ARG A 23 0.09 -6.68 0.87
CA ARG A 23 -0.32 -5.97 2.09
C ARG A 23 -0.23 -4.45 1.93
N ILE A 24 0.86 -3.95 1.36
CA ILE A 24 1.02 -2.52 1.10
C ILE A 24 -0.01 -2.04 0.06
N ARG A 25 -0.18 -2.79 -1.03
CA ARG A 25 -1.13 -2.46 -2.10
C ARG A 25 -2.59 -2.53 -1.64
N SER A 26 -2.94 -3.51 -0.81
CA SER A 26 -4.30 -3.66 -0.28
C SER A 26 -4.64 -2.48 0.63
N TYR A 27 -3.75 -2.11 1.54
CA TYR A 27 -3.96 -0.96 2.43
C TYR A 27 -4.19 0.34 1.65
N ILE A 28 -3.31 0.64 0.68
CA ILE A 28 -3.47 1.83 -0.18
C ILE A 28 -4.80 1.79 -0.95
N SER A 29 -5.17 0.62 -1.48
CA SER A 29 -6.45 0.44 -2.18
C SER A 29 -7.64 0.72 -1.27
N THR A 30 -7.60 0.23 -0.03
CA THR A 30 -8.65 0.47 0.96
C THR A 30 -8.78 1.94 1.30
N LEU A 31 -7.68 2.65 1.56
CA LEU A 31 -7.71 4.09 1.81
C LEU A 31 -8.36 4.85 0.65
N LYS A 32 -7.97 4.51 -0.59
CA LYS A 32 -8.55 5.13 -1.78
C LYS A 32 -10.04 4.86 -1.93
N LYS A 33 -10.50 3.63 -1.67
CA LYS A 33 -11.92 3.25 -1.75
C LYS A 33 -12.78 4.02 -0.74
N GLN A 34 -12.19 4.36 0.40
CA GLN A 34 -12.84 5.11 1.47
C GLN A 34 -12.71 6.63 1.31
N GLY A 35 -12.13 7.10 0.19
CA GLY A 35 -11.92 8.54 -0.05
C GLY A 35 -10.87 9.17 0.86
N LEU A 36 -10.03 8.37 1.53
CA LEU A 36 -9.01 8.84 2.45
C LEU A 36 -7.71 9.16 1.72
N ASN A 37 -7.01 10.19 2.19
CA ASN A 37 -5.71 10.58 1.63
C ASN A 37 -4.64 9.52 1.95
N VAL A 38 -4.08 8.91 0.89
CA VAL A 38 -3.03 7.89 1.02
C VAL A 38 -1.81 8.40 1.79
N TRP A 39 -1.41 9.65 1.54
CA TRP A 39 -0.29 10.28 2.25
C TRP A 39 -0.53 10.33 3.76
N HIS A 40 -1.73 10.72 4.17
CA HIS A 40 -2.09 10.80 5.58
C HIS A 40 -2.06 9.40 6.23
N GLY A 41 -2.59 8.37 5.54
CA GLY A 41 -2.50 6.99 6.01
C GLY A 41 -1.06 6.47 6.15
N LEU A 42 -0.17 6.80 5.21
CA LEU A 42 1.25 6.45 5.30
C LEU A 42 1.93 7.13 6.50
N VAL A 43 1.72 8.43 6.68
CA VAL A 43 2.24 9.16 7.85
C VAL A 43 1.71 8.55 9.15
N SER A 44 0.43 8.21 9.20
CA SER A 44 -0.20 7.54 10.34
C SER A 44 0.51 6.24 10.74
N ILE A 45 0.87 5.41 9.74
CA ILE A 45 1.61 4.16 9.98
C ILE A 45 2.96 4.44 10.64
N PHE A 46 3.73 5.40 10.12
CA PHE A 46 5.04 5.74 10.67
C PHE A 46 4.95 6.43 12.04
N SER A 47 3.87 7.16 12.30
CA SER A 47 3.58 7.79 13.59
C SER A 47 2.97 6.85 14.64
N GLY A 48 2.81 5.55 14.32
CA GLY A 48 2.26 4.53 15.23
C GLY A 48 0.75 4.61 15.47
N ASN A 49 0.05 5.56 14.87
CA ASN A 49 -1.41 5.68 14.93
C ASN A 49 -2.00 5.15 13.63
N ILE A 50 -2.26 3.85 13.55
CA ILE A 50 -2.69 3.21 12.29
C ILE A 50 -4.10 3.71 11.93
N LEU A 51 -4.20 4.44 10.83
CA LEU A 51 -5.48 4.90 10.31
C LEU A 51 -6.19 3.71 9.66
N MET A 52 -7.12 3.11 10.40
CA MET A 52 -7.95 2.02 9.93
C MET A 52 -9.25 2.61 9.36
N PRO A 53 -9.57 2.33 8.10
CA PRO A 53 -10.86 2.72 7.56
C PRO A 53 -11.98 1.95 8.26
N ASP A 54 -13.08 2.64 8.56
CA ASP A 54 -14.29 2.02 9.07
C ASP A 54 -15.00 1.25 7.95
N PHE A 55 -15.38 0.00 8.26
CA PHE A 55 -16.08 -0.89 7.31
C PHE A 55 -17.54 -1.10 7.68
N SER A 56 -18.07 -0.41 8.69
CA SER A 56 -19.39 -0.64 9.26
C SER A 56 -20.54 -0.03 8.45
N ARG A 57 -20.34 0.19 7.14
CA ARG A 57 -21.33 0.82 6.25
C ARG A 57 -22.22 -0.18 5.53
#